data_AF-A0A7K1GR33-F1
#
_entry.id   AF-A0A7K1GR33-F1
#
_cell.length_a   1.000
_cell.length_b   1.000
_cell.length_c   1.000
_cell.angle_alpha   90.00
_cell.angle_beta   90.00
_cell.angle_gamma   90.00
#
_symmetry.space_group_name_H-M   'P 1'
#
loop_
_entity.id
_entity.type
_entity.pdbx_description
1 polymer ?
#
loop_
_entity_poly.entity_id
_entity_poly.type
_entity_poly.pdbx_seq_one_letter_code
_entity_poly.pdbx_strand_id
1 'polypeptide(L)'
;MILQPKIINKLDKDTLVNFLNSYSLLDQNFTISFNLFFASKDILKQTQVHLNDKISIRIKTYLDINNDFLTLDTLSELISELDTYFLIADLLIENKKYKSALIVLKSLLSNTINLSNNCDDSNDHLNVFITETIESILRIASENKNSKTHDKITKFLNKQLDNPTYRSFGYDFLIKQV
;
A
#
# COMPACT_ATOMS: atom_id res chain seq x y z
N MET A 1 11.53 12.42 -9.25
CA MET A 1 12.33 13.66 -9.05
C MET A 1 13.29 13.43 -7.89
N ILE A 2 14.60 13.54 -8.10
CA ILE A 2 15.58 13.39 -7.02
C ILE A 2 15.90 14.80 -6.50
N LEU A 3 15.58 15.09 -5.25
CA LEU A 3 15.95 16.36 -4.63
C LEU A 3 17.48 16.42 -4.52
N GLN A 4 18.09 17.49 -5.05
CA GLN A 4 19.54 17.65 -4.98
C GLN A 4 19.95 18.07 -3.56
N PRO A 5 20.76 17.27 -2.83
CA PRO A 5 21.13 17.57 -1.45
C PRO A 5 21.84 18.92 -1.29
N LYS A 6 22.58 19.34 -2.33
CA LYS A 6 23.27 20.64 -2.38
C LYS A 6 22.33 21.84 -2.39
N ILE A 7 21.09 21.66 -2.85
CA ILE A 7 20.06 22.71 -2.85
C ILE A 7 19.37 22.75 -1.49
N ILE A 8 18.91 21.60 -0.98
CA ILE A 8 18.21 21.51 0.32
C ILE A 8 19.05 22.13 1.44
N ASN A 9 20.34 21.79 1.50
CA ASN A 9 21.23 22.25 2.58
C ASN A 9 21.52 23.75 2.56
N LYS A 10 21.11 24.47 1.50
CA LYS A 10 21.27 25.92 1.38
C LYS A 10 19.97 26.68 1.63
N LEU A 11 18.84 25.99 1.70
CA LEU A 11 17.55 26.62 1.97
C LEU A 11 17.47 26.93 3.47
N ASP A 12 16.99 28.13 3.80
CA ASP A 12 16.55 28.41 5.16
C ASP A 12 15.27 27.60 5.47
N LYS A 13 14.97 27.50 6.76
CA LYS A 13 13.84 26.72 7.25
C LYS A 13 12.50 27.19 6.68
N ASP A 14 12.29 28.50 6.59
CA ASP A 14 11.00 29.05 6.19
C ASP A 14 10.75 28.80 4.71
N THR A 15 11.78 28.95 3.87
CA THR A 15 11.72 28.59 2.45
C THR A 15 11.40 27.10 2.25
N LEU A 16 12.05 26.21 3.02
CA LEU A 16 11.79 24.77 2.93
C LEU A 16 10.36 24.43 3.38
N VAL A 17 9.89 25.00 4.49
CA VAL A 17 8.53 24.77 5.00
C VAL A 17 7.48 25.28 4.00
N ASN A 18 7.68 26.46 3.42
CA ASN A 18 6.79 27.01 2.42
C ASN A 18 6.73 26.12 1.17
N PHE A 19 7.88 25.64 0.70
CA PHE A 19 7.91 24.69 -0.42
C PHE A 19 7.14 23.40 -0.09
N LEU A 20 7.40 22.78 1.06
CA LEU A 20 6.72 21.54 1.46
C LEU A 20 5.21 21.74 1.57
N ASN A 21 4.76 22.86 2.16
CA ASN A 21 3.33 23.19 2.25
C ASN A 21 2.72 23.41 0.87
N SER A 22 3.33 24.23 0.01
CA SER A 22 2.83 24.46 -1.35
C SER A 22 2.79 23.16 -2.15
N TYR A 23 3.81 22.32 -2.04
CA TYR A 23 3.86 21.05 -2.77
C TYR A 23 2.85 20.03 -2.24
N SER A 24 2.59 20.01 -0.92
CA SER A 24 1.56 19.17 -0.29
C SER A 24 0.14 19.44 -0.79
N LEU A 25 -0.13 20.67 -1.24
CA LEU A 25 -1.41 21.05 -1.85
C LEU A 25 -1.54 20.58 -3.30
N LEU A 26 -0.41 20.37 -3.99
CA LEU A 26 -0.36 19.99 -5.40
C LEU A 26 -0.33 18.48 -5.60
N ASP A 27 0.33 17.75 -4.70
CA ASP A 27 0.52 16.31 -4.79
C ASP A 27 0.05 15.60 -3.52
N GLN A 28 -1.11 14.95 -3.62
CA GLN A 28 -1.66 14.15 -2.52
C GLN A 28 -0.81 12.90 -2.20
N ASN A 29 -0.14 12.29 -3.18
CA ASN A 29 0.72 11.14 -2.93
C ASN A 29 1.97 11.55 -2.16
N PHE A 30 2.52 12.74 -2.45
CA PHE A 30 3.55 13.35 -1.62
C PHE A 30 3.06 13.54 -0.19
N THR A 31 1.87 14.12 0.02
CA THR A 31 1.29 14.34 1.35
C THR A 31 1.12 13.04 2.13
N ILE A 32 0.59 11.99 1.50
CA ILE A 32 0.45 10.67 2.12
C ILE A 32 1.83 10.12 2.52
N SER A 33 2.80 10.14 1.60
CA SER A 33 4.15 9.62 1.83
C SER A 33 4.87 10.37 2.95
N PHE A 34 4.80 11.70 2.93
CA PHE A 34 5.38 12.58 3.94
C PHE A 34 4.78 12.28 5.32
N ASN A 35 3.44 12.23 5.41
CA ASN A 35 2.76 11.91 6.65
C ASN A 35 3.16 10.52 7.15
N LEU A 36 3.14 9.48 6.31
CA LEU A 36 3.54 8.12 6.71
C LEU A 36 4.97 8.06 7.30
N PHE A 37 5.90 8.84 6.74
CA PHE A 37 7.29 8.85 7.16
C PHE A 37 7.49 9.50 8.54
N PHE A 38 6.77 10.59 8.81
CA PHE A 38 6.91 11.39 10.05
C PHE A 38 5.75 11.22 11.05
N ALA A 39 4.78 10.36 10.77
CA ALA A 39 3.54 10.30 11.55
C ALA A 39 3.70 9.75 12.98
N SER A 40 2.92 10.35 13.88
CA SER A 40 2.57 9.78 15.17
C SER A 40 1.45 8.72 15.02
N LYS A 41 1.11 8.00 16.09
CA LYS A 41 0.08 6.95 16.05
C LYS A 41 -1.31 7.46 15.60
N ASP A 42 -1.70 8.66 16.00
CA ASP A 42 -3.02 9.21 15.67
C ASP A 42 -3.09 9.61 14.20
N ILE A 43 -2.03 10.24 13.68
CA ILE A 43 -1.88 10.57 12.27
C ILE A 43 -1.91 9.29 11.44
N LEU A 44 -1.20 8.24 11.87
CA LEU A 44 -1.20 6.95 11.18
C LEU A 44 -2.60 6.34 11.03
N LYS A 45 -3.47 6.47 12.03
CA LYS A 45 -4.85 5.97 11.95
C LYS A 45 -5.66 6.75 10.91
N GLN A 46 -5.52 8.07 10.89
CA GLN A 46 -6.20 8.92 9.89
C GLN A 46 -5.68 8.62 8.48
N THR A 47 -4.36 8.51 8.31
CA THR A 47 -3.73 8.14 7.05
C THR A 47 -4.20 6.78 6.55
N GLN A 48 -4.37 5.79 7.45
CA GLN A 48 -4.90 4.48 7.07
C GLN A 48 -6.32 4.56 6.50
N VAL A 49 -7.22 5.32 7.15
CA VAL A 49 -8.59 5.52 6.65
C VAL A 49 -8.55 6.20 5.29
N HIS A 50 -7.81 7.31 5.18
CA HIS A 50 -7.71 8.08 3.95
C HIS A 50 -7.11 7.27 2.78
N LEU A 51 -6.07 6.47 3.06
CA LEU A 51 -5.42 5.64 2.05
C LEU A 51 -6.34 4.51 1.59
N ASN A 52 -7.06 3.86 2.51
CA ASN A 52 -8.09 2.88 2.17
C ASN A 52 -9.14 3.47 1.23
N ASP A 53 -9.68 4.63 1.60
CA ASP A 53 -10.71 5.30 0.81
C ASP A 53 -10.17 5.66 -0.58
N LYS A 54 -8.94 6.19 -0.66
CA LYS A 54 -8.31 6.57 -1.92
C LYS A 54 -8.13 5.38 -2.86
N ILE A 55 -7.57 4.27 -2.37
CA ILE A 55 -7.38 3.05 -3.18
C ILE A 55 -8.74 2.49 -3.59
N SER A 56 -9.70 2.40 -2.65
CA SER A 56 -11.04 1.89 -2.92
C SER A 56 -11.78 2.73 -3.98
N ILE A 57 -11.76 4.05 -3.87
CA ILE A 57 -12.36 4.97 -4.84
C ILE A 57 -11.69 4.82 -6.21
N ARG A 58 -10.35 4.67 -6.24
CA ARG A 58 -9.63 4.54 -7.50
C ARG A 58 -10.00 3.25 -8.23
N ILE A 59 -9.98 2.13 -7.51
CA ILE A 59 -10.43 0.82 -8.03
C ILE A 59 -11.87 0.90 -8.52
N LYS A 60 -12.77 1.46 -7.71
CA LYS A 60 -14.17 1.64 -8.10
C LYS A 60 -14.31 2.48 -9.36
N THR A 61 -13.54 3.56 -9.50
CA THR A 61 -13.56 4.41 -10.69
C THR A 61 -13.17 3.63 -11.95
N TYR A 62 -12.15 2.77 -11.86
CA TYR A 62 -11.77 1.88 -12.96
C TYR A 62 -12.91 0.90 -13.30
N LEU A 63 -13.53 0.30 -12.30
CA LEU A 63 -14.67 -0.60 -12.51
C LEU A 63 -15.87 0.12 -13.15
N ASP A 64 -16.28 1.27 -12.61
CA ASP A 64 -17.41 2.06 -13.09
C ASP A 64 -17.24 2.46 -14.58
N ILE A 65 -16.02 2.82 -14.99
CA ILE A 65 -15.70 3.21 -16.38
C ILE A 65 -15.70 1.99 -17.32
N ASN A 66 -15.40 0.79 -16.81
CA ASN A 66 -15.27 -0.44 -17.58
C ASN A 66 -16.44 -1.41 -17.39
N ASN A 67 -17.61 -0.91 -16.98
CA ASN A 67 -18.83 -1.71 -16.77
C ASN A 67 -18.63 -2.87 -15.76
N ASP A 68 -18.03 -2.58 -14.62
CA ASP A 68 -17.77 -3.51 -13.52
C ASP A 68 -16.86 -4.71 -13.88
N PHE A 69 -16.12 -4.62 -14.99
CA PHE A 69 -15.14 -5.62 -15.38
C PHE A 69 -13.88 -5.02 -16.00
N LEU A 70 -12.71 -5.35 -15.46
CA LEU A 70 -11.42 -4.88 -15.99
C LEU A 70 -10.88 -5.88 -17.00
N THR A 71 -10.64 -5.42 -18.22
CA THR A 71 -9.85 -6.16 -19.22
C THR A 71 -8.39 -6.24 -18.78
N LEU A 72 -7.63 -7.13 -19.41
CA LEU A 72 -6.20 -7.29 -19.17
C LEU A 72 -5.42 -5.95 -19.17
N ASP A 73 -5.64 -5.11 -20.18
CA ASP A 73 -4.93 -3.84 -20.33
C ASP A 73 -5.29 -2.86 -19.21
N THR A 74 -6.59 -2.73 -18.90
CA THR A 74 -7.07 -1.79 -17.87
C THR A 74 -6.71 -2.26 -16.47
N LEU A 75 -6.67 -3.57 -16.23
CA LEU A 75 -6.13 -4.16 -15.01
C LEU A 75 -4.64 -3.82 -14.88
N SER A 76 -3.86 -4.00 -15.95
CA SER A 76 -2.43 -3.68 -15.95
C SER A 76 -2.17 -2.21 -15.61
N GLU A 77 -2.95 -1.29 -16.17
CA GLU A 77 -2.86 0.14 -15.86
C GLU A 77 -3.16 0.42 -14.38
N LEU A 78 -4.27 -0.15 -13.87
CA LEU A 78 -4.62 -0.01 -12.46
C LEU A 78 -3.54 -0.56 -11.54
N ILE A 79 -3.00 -1.75 -11.81
CA ILE A 79 -1.91 -2.35 -11.03
C ILE A 79 -0.68 -1.45 -11.06
N SER A 80 -0.30 -0.91 -12.22
CA SER A 80 0.83 0.03 -12.32
C SER A 80 0.64 1.29 -11.47
N GLU A 81 -0.59 1.77 -11.29
CA GLU A 81 -0.86 2.88 -10.38
C GLU A 81 -0.77 2.45 -8.91
N LEU A 82 -1.28 1.28 -8.57
CA LEU A 82 -1.23 0.74 -7.21
C LEU A 82 0.21 0.42 -6.77
N ASP A 83 1.07 0.03 -7.72
CA ASP A 83 2.51 -0.18 -7.53
C ASP A 83 3.21 1.05 -6.95
N THR A 84 2.74 2.25 -7.25
CA THR A 84 3.32 3.46 -6.65
C THR A 84 3.20 3.48 -5.13
N TYR A 85 2.09 2.94 -4.58
CA TYR A 85 1.92 2.77 -3.15
C TYR A 85 2.74 1.60 -2.61
N PHE A 86 2.87 0.51 -3.37
CA PHE A 86 3.73 -0.60 -3.00
C PHE A 86 5.18 -0.16 -2.83
N LEU A 87 5.71 0.63 -3.79
CA LEU A 87 7.04 1.22 -3.72
C LEU A 87 7.22 2.13 -2.48
N ILE A 88 6.19 2.88 -2.09
CA ILE A 88 6.21 3.66 -0.83
C ILE A 88 6.32 2.72 0.37
N ALA A 89 5.60 1.60 0.38
CA ALA A 89 5.67 0.61 1.46
C ALA A 89 7.08 0.00 1.55
N ASP A 90 7.68 -0.38 0.44
CA ASP A 90 9.04 -0.92 0.39
C ASP A 90 10.07 0.07 0.94
N LEU A 91 10.02 1.33 0.51
CA LEU A 91 10.88 2.37 1.07
C LEU A 91 10.68 2.53 2.58
N LEU A 92 9.45 2.41 3.08
CA LEU A 92 9.18 2.45 4.52
C LEU A 92 9.76 1.22 5.23
N ILE A 93 9.72 0.02 4.63
CA ILE A 93 10.35 -1.19 5.17
C ILE A 93 11.87 -1.01 5.26
N GLU A 94 12.52 -0.55 4.20
CA GLU A 94 13.96 -0.29 4.17
C GLU A 94 14.40 0.69 5.27
N ASN A 95 13.57 1.71 5.52
CA ASN A 95 13.78 2.69 6.59
C ASN A 95 13.29 2.22 7.98
N LYS A 96 12.95 0.93 8.14
CA LYS A 96 12.45 0.31 9.38
C LYS A 96 11.19 0.97 9.95
N LYS A 97 10.40 1.64 9.10
CA LYS A 97 9.11 2.26 9.42
C LYS A 97 7.97 1.25 9.26
N TYR A 98 8.11 0.07 9.87
CA TYR A 98 7.22 -1.08 9.68
C TYR A 98 5.73 -0.80 9.95
N LYS A 99 5.41 0.04 10.95
CA LYS A 99 4.01 0.38 11.23
C LYS A 99 3.35 1.15 10.09
N SER A 100 4.09 2.07 9.49
CA SER A 100 3.61 2.85 8.34
C SER A 100 3.54 1.97 7.09
N ALA A 101 4.56 1.14 6.85
CA ALA A 101 4.54 0.17 5.76
C ALA A 101 3.33 -0.78 5.83
N LEU A 102 3.05 -1.32 7.02
CA LEU A 102 1.88 -2.18 7.24
C LEU A 102 0.54 -1.47 7.00
N ILE A 103 0.46 -0.16 7.20
CA ILE A 103 -0.76 0.58 6.85
C ILE A 103 -0.99 0.48 5.35
N VAL A 104 0.05 0.78 4.55
CA VAL A 104 -0.03 0.74 3.09
C VAL A 104 -0.33 -0.66 2.57
N LEU A 105 0.44 -1.66 2.99
CA LEU A 105 0.27 -3.04 2.49
C LEU A 105 -1.09 -3.64 2.87
N LYS A 106 -1.59 -3.36 4.09
CA LYS A 106 -2.93 -3.83 4.48
C LYS A 106 -4.02 -3.16 3.66
N SER A 107 -3.86 -1.88 3.34
CA SER A 107 -4.78 -1.13 2.48
C SER A 107 -4.79 -1.69 1.06
N LEU A 108 -3.63 -1.93 0.47
CA LEU A 108 -3.51 -2.56 -0.85
C LEU A 108 -4.18 -3.94 -0.86
N LEU A 109 -3.75 -4.83 0.03
CA LEU A 109 -4.23 -6.21 0.07
C LEU A 109 -5.75 -6.31 0.30
N SER A 110 -6.31 -5.49 1.19
CA SER A 110 -7.74 -5.53 1.49
C SER A 110 -8.61 -5.06 0.31
N ASN A 111 -8.07 -4.21 -0.55
CA ASN A 111 -8.80 -3.65 -1.69
C ASN A 111 -8.60 -4.49 -2.96
N THR A 112 -7.41 -5.05 -3.19
CA THR A 112 -7.11 -5.80 -4.42
C THR A 112 -7.69 -7.20 -4.43
N ILE A 113 -7.86 -7.87 -3.28
CA ILE A 113 -8.42 -9.23 -3.28
C ILE A 113 -9.82 -9.29 -3.92
N ASN A 114 -10.64 -8.26 -3.73
CA ASN A 114 -12.01 -8.24 -4.25
C ASN A 114 -12.06 -8.00 -5.77
N LEU A 115 -10.99 -7.48 -6.38
CA LEU A 115 -10.89 -7.30 -7.82
C LEU A 115 -10.90 -8.61 -8.59
N SER A 116 -10.43 -9.70 -7.97
CA SER A 116 -10.32 -11.01 -8.62
C SER A 116 -11.64 -11.55 -9.21
N ASN A 117 -12.79 -11.08 -8.75
CA ASN A 117 -14.10 -11.47 -9.28
C ASN A 117 -14.54 -10.65 -10.50
N ASN A 118 -13.85 -9.55 -10.80
CA ASN A 118 -14.26 -8.50 -11.72
C ASN A 118 -13.12 -8.10 -12.67
N CYS A 119 -12.20 -9.00 -12.97
CA CYS A 119 -11.11 -8.74 -13.91
C CYS A 119 -10.69 -9.98 -14.70
N ASP A 120 -10.09 -9.74 -15.87
CA ASP A 120 -9.29 -10.72 -16.60
C ASP A 120 -7.84 -10.66 -16.13
N ASP A 121 -7.45 -11.61 -15.28
CA ASP A 121 -6.08 -11.75 -14.75
C ASP A 121 -5.28 -12.86 -15.44
N SER A 122 -5.53 -13.11 -16.73
CA SER A 122 -4.86 -14.20 -17.46
C SER A 122 -3.33 -14.06 -17.57
N ASN A 123 -2.77 -12.87 -17.32
CA ASN A 123 -1.31 -12.66 -17.21
C ASN A 123 -0.80 -12.61 -15.76
N ASP A 124 -1.62 -13.00 -14.78
CA ASP A 124 -1.26 -13.02 -13.35
C ASP A 124 -0.84 -11.66 -12.76
N HIS A 125 -1.21 -10.52 -13.37
CA HIS A 125 -0.84 -9.20 -12.86
C HIS A 125 -1.36 -8.96 -11.44
N LEU A 126 -2.64 -9.24 -11.20
CA LEU A 126 -3.26 -9.09 -9.89
C LEU A 126 -2.75 -10.16 -8.92
N ASN A 127 -2.61 -11.40 -9.39
CA ASN A 127 -2.09 -12.51 -8.60
C ASN A 127 -0.66 -12.25 -8.09
N VAL A 128 0.24 -11.79 -8.96
CA VAL A 128 1.60 -11.38 -8.62
C VAL A 128 1.57 -10.22 -7.61
N PHE A 129 0.80 -9.16 -7.89
CA PHE A 129 0.71 -8.01 -6.99
C PHE A 129 0.22 -8.38 -5.57
N ILE A 130 -0.80 -9.24 -5.47
CA ILE A 130 -1.30 -9.73 -4.18
C ILE A 130 -0.23 -10.58 -3.48
N THR A 131 0.43 -11.46 -4.21
CA THR A 131 1.50 -12.33 -3.68
C THR A 131 2.63 -11.49 -3.11
N GLU A 132 3.16 -10.53 -3.87
CA GLU A 132 4.22 -9.62 -3.43
C GLU A 132 3.78 -8.78 -2.21
N THR A 133 2.51 -8.35 -2.19
CA THR A 133 1.95 -7.64 -1.03
C THR A 133 1.92 -8.51 0.22
N ILE A 134 1.52 -9.78 0.10
CA ILE A 134 1.57 -10.74 1.21
C ILE A 134 3.02 -10.96 1.64
N GLU A 135 3.93 -11.24 0.71
CA GLU A 135 5.34 -11.48 1.00
C GLU A 135 6.02 -10.30 1.72
N SER A 136 5.74 -9.06 1.32
CA SER A 136 6.22 -7.87 2.03
C SER A 136 5.66 -7.78 3.45
N ILE A 137 4.40 -8.18 3.68
CA ILE A 137 3.83 -8.30 5.04
C ILE A 137 4.53 -9.41 5.83
N LEU A 138 4.80 -10.57 5.22
CA LEU A 138 5.53 -11.69 5.84
C LEU A 138 6.95 -11.28 6.22
N ARG A 139 7.64 -10.55 5.34
CA ARG A 139 8.97 -9.98 5.59
C ARG A 139 8.96 -9.11 6.84
N ILE A 140 8.01 -8.17 6.94
CA ILE A 140 7.87 -7.34 8.15
C ILE A 140 7.65 -8.20 9.39
N ALA A 141 6.81 -9.24 9.32
CA ALA A 141 6.58 -10.14 10.45
C ALA A 141 7.88 -10.83 10.88
N SER A 142 8.64 -11.36 9.92
CA SER A 142 9.89 -12.08 10.16
C SER A 142 10.96 -11.19 10.82
N GLU A 143 11.05 -9.92 10.41
CA GLU A 143 11.99 -8.92 10.97
C GLU A 143 11.54 -8.42 12.36
N ASN A 144 10.29 -8.68 12.74
CA ASN A 144 9.67 -8.21 13.99
C ASN A 144 9.20 -9.37 14.89
N LYS A 145 9.83 -10.55 14.79
CA LYS A 145 9.55 -11.73 15.63
C LYS A 145 9.52 -11.34 17.12
N ASN A 146 8.49 -11.79 17.84
CA ASN A 146 8.23 -11.50 19.27
C ASN A 146 7.80 -10.06 19.61
N SER A 147 7.39 -9.26 18.63
CA SER A 147 6.85 -7.93 18.88
C SER A 147 5.33 -7.89 18.77
N LYS A 148 4.70 -6.86 19.36
CA LYS A 148 3.28 -6.53 19.12
C LYS A 148 2.95 -6.30 17.63
N THR A 149 3.96 -6.02 16.80
CA THR A 149 3.79 -5.87 15.36
C THR A 149 3.53 -7.22 14.71
N HIS A 150 4.26 -8.27 15.12
CA HIS A 150 4.05 -9.65 14.66
C HIS A 150 2.61 -10.10 14.94
N ASP A 151 2.15 -9.99 16.19
CA ASP A 151 0.78 -10.39 16.56
C ASP A 151 -0.30 -9.66 15.74
N LYS A 152 -0.06 -8.39 15.40
CA LYS A 152 -0.97 -7.59 14.57
C LYS A 152 -0.95 -7.99 13.10
N ILE A 153 0.14 -8.57 12.62
CA ILE A 153 0.24 -9.14 11.27
C ILE A 153 -0.49 -10.48 11.26
N THR A 154 -0.16 -11.39 12.18
CA THR A 154 -0.79 -12.71 12.29
C THR A 154 -2.32 -12.57 12.40
N LYS A 155 -2.81 -11.70 13.30
CA LYS A 155 -4.26 -11.45 13.44
C LYS A 155 -4.91 -10.90 12.16
N PHE A 156 -4.19 -10.05 11.43
CA PHE A 156 -4.71 -9.48 10.20
C PHE A 156 -4.77 -10.52 9.08
N LEU A 157 -3.68 -11.27 8.86
CA LEU A 157 -3.65 -12.27 7.80
C LEU A 157 -4.62 -13.43 8.09
N ASN A 158 -4.74 -13.87 9.36
CA ASN A 158 -5.74 -14.86 9.74
C ASN A 158 -7.17 -14.40 9.45
N LYS A 159 -7.48 -13.11 9.64
CA LYS A 159 -8.78 -12.55 9.25
C LYS A 159 -8.98 -12.58 7.73
N GLN A 160 -7.92 -12.44 6.94
CA GLN A 160 -8.02 -12.55 5.48
C GLN A 160 -8.37 -13.97 5.04
N LEU A 161 -7.92 -15.01 5.76
CA LEU A 161 -8.27 -16.40 5.46
C LEU A 161 -9.77 -16.72 5.57
N ASP A 162 -10.52 -15.90 6.31
CA ASP A 162 -11.98 -16.03 6.37
C ASP A 162 -12.63 -15.72 5.02
N ASN A 163 -11.97 -14.90 4.18
CA ASN A 163 -12.43 -14.61 2.83
C ASN A 163 -12.15 -15.81 1.89
N PRO A 164 -13.18 -16.42 1.27
CA PRO A 164 -13.03 -17.59 0.40
C PRO A 164 -12.04 -17.38 -0.74
N THR A 165 -11.94 -16.17 -1.29
CA THR A 165 -11.02 -15.83 -2.39
C THR A 165 -9.58 -16.17 -2.02
N TYR A 166 -9.14 -15.93 -0.79
CA TYR A 166 -7.76 -16.28 -0.40
C TYR A 166 -7.46 -17.77 -0.48
N ARG A 167 -8.46 -18.62 -0.20
CA ARG A 167 -8.32 -20.08 -0.31
C ARG A 167 -8.42 -20.55 -1.75
N SER A 168 -9.33 -19.98 -2.53
CA SER A 168 -9.50 -20.33 -3.95
C SER A 168 -8.25 -20.05 -4.77
N PHE A 169 -7.51 -19.01 -4.43
CA PHE A 169 -6.26 -18.62 -5.10
C PHE A 169 -4.99 -19.14 -4.40
N GLY A 170 -5.10 -19.98 -3.36
CA GLY A 170 -3.95 -20.64 -2.72
C GLY A 170 -3.08 -19.76 -1.83
N TYR A 171 -3.47 -18.51 -1.57
CA TYR A 171 -2.74 -17.59 -0.68
C TYR A 171 -2.73 -18.05 0.78
N ASP A 172 -3.60 -18.99 1.15
CA ASP A 172 -3.62 -19.57 2.49
C ASP A 172 -2.32 -20.30 2.83
N PHE A 173 -1.63 -20.86 1.84
CA PHE A 173 -0.31 -21.48 2.03
C PHE A 173 0.74 -20.45 2.46
N LEU A 174 0.75 -19.27 1.83
CA LEU A 174 1.68 -18.19 2.16
C LEU A 174 1.39 -17.63 3.55
N ILE A 175 0.12 -17.38 3.86
CA ILE A 175 -0.31 -16.78 5.13
C ILE A 175 0.01 -17.69 6.33
N LYS A 176 -0.09 -19.01 6.17
CA LYS A 176 0.21 -20.00 7.24
C LYS A 176 1.69 -20.04 7.65
N GLN A 177 2.58 -19.30 6.99
CA GLN A 177 4.00 -19.23 7.32
C GLN A 177 4.34 -18.20 8.42
N VAL A 178 3.37 -17.38 8.85
CA VAL A 178 3.51 -16.43 9.99
C VAL A 178 3.16 -17.07 11.31
#